data_AF-N9AJ03-F1
#
_entry.id   AF-N9AJ03-F1
#
_cell.length_a   1.000
_cell.length_b   1.000
_cell.length_c   1.000
_cell.angle_alpha   90.00
_cell.angle_beta   90.00
_cell.angle_gamma   90.00
#
_symmetry.space_group_name_H-M   'P 1'
#
loop_
_entity.id
_entity.type
_entity.pdbx_description
1 polymer ?
#
loop_
_entity_poly.entity_id
_entity_poly.type
_entity_poly.pdbx_seq_one_letter_code
_entity_poly.pdbx_strand_id
1 'polypeptide(L)'
;MCRSVFGDRIDYGKVHVMNHPFLPWQPKHILMAPSGYIHVRNALFKDDYSKETASYRAVFIHEMTHIFQHQHGINVVLRGAILQTAYFLSFGRYNPYQYSYIPGKSFWTYNIEQQGDIARDIYLQKLPNIIQETD
;
A
#
# COMPACT_ATOMS: atom_id res chain seq x y z
N MET A 1 6.08 8.17 -11.52
CA MET A 1 5.44 8.20 -10.19
C MET A 1 5.98 7.08 -9.30
N CYS A 2 5.62 5.81 -9.49
CA CYS A 2 6.02 4.74 -8.55
C CYS A 2 7.53 4.51 -8.42
N ARG A 3 8.30 4.64 -9.51
CA ARG A 3 9.77 4.50 -9.49
C ARG A 3 10.47 5.49 -8.55
N SER A 4 9.88 6.64 -8.24
CA SER A 4 10.49 7.57 -7.27
C SER A 4 10.49 7.02 -5.84
N VAL A 5 9.62 6.04 -5.55
CA VAL A 5 9.54 5.37 -4.25
C VAL A 5 10.27 4.04 -4.31
N PHE A 6 9.86 3.16 -5.23
CA PHE A 6 10.31 1.75 -5.23
C PHE A 6 11.51 1.48 -6.14
N GLY A 7 11.94 2.45 -6.95
CA GLY A 7 13.00 2.25 -7.95
C GLY A 7 12.63 1.15 -8.94
N ASP A 8 13.52 0.18 -9.11
CA ASP A 8 13.31 -0.99 -9.97
C ASP A 8 12.94 -2.26 -9.20
N ARG A 9 12.59 -2.13 -7.91
CA ARG A 9 12.26 -3.27 -7.03
C ARG A 9 10.85 -3.83 -7.24
N ILE A 10 10.09 -3.27 -8.17
CA ILE A 10 8.80 -3.80 -8.61
C ILE A 10 8.94 -4.12 -10.10
N ASP A 11 8.55 -5.35 -10.47
CA ASP A 11 8.29 -5.69 -11.86
C ASP A 11 6.96 -5.06 -12.28
N TYR A 12 7.04 -3.82 -12.75
CA TYR A 12 5.88 -3.03 -13.16
C TYR A 12 5.13 -3.64 -14.34
N GLY A 13 5.79 -4.48 -15.17
CA GLY A 13 5.16 -5.14 -16.31
C GLY A 13 4.11 -6.19 -15.89
N LYS A 14 4.17 -6.66 -14.64
CA LYS A 14 3.21 -7.61 -14.07
C LYS A 14 2.07 -6.94 -13.29
N VAL A 15 2.07 -5.61 -13.19
CA VAL A 15 1.09 -4.87 -12.37
C VAL A 15 -0.10 -4.48 -13.24
N HIS A 16 -1.29 -4.86 -12.81
CA HIS A 16 -2.53 -4.46 -13.48
C HIS A 16 -3.48 -3.77 -12.50
N VAL A 17 -4.14 -2.73 -12.99
CA VAL A 17 -5.23 -2.04 -12.29
C VAL A 17 -6.54 -2.48 -12.91
N MET A 18 -7.37 -3.12 -12.11
CA MET A 18 -8.61 -3.73 -12.53
C MET A 18 -9.79 -2.85 -12.13
N ASN A 19 -10.64 -2.48 -13.10
CA ASN A 19 -11.90 -1.77 -12.83
C ASN A 19 -13.00 -2.73 -12.36
N HIS A 20 -12.71 -3.50 -11.32
CA HIS A 20 -13.69 -4.29 -10.61
C HIS A 20 -13.24 -4.46 -9.15
N PRO A 21 -14.18 -4.57 -8.20
CA PRO A 21 -13.81 -4.82 -6.82
C PRO A 21 -13.20 -6.22 -6.65
N PHE A 22 -12.36 -6.37 -5.63
CA PHE A 22 -11.84 -7.66 -5.19
C PHE A 22 -12.92 -8.47 -4.45
N LEU A 23 -13.69 -7.81 -3.58
CA LEU A 23 -14.82 -8.40 -2.86
C LEU A 23 -16.11 -7.64 -3.17
N PRO A 24 -17.28 -8.31 -3.24
CA PRO A 24 -18.56 -7.64 -3.49
C PRO A 24 -18.86 -6.50 -2.50
N TRP A 25 -18.39 -6.61 -1.26
CA TRP A 25 -18.53 -5.63 -0.18
C TRP A 25 -17.33 -4.70 0.00
N GLN A 26 -16.34 -4.69 -0.91
CA GLN A 26 -15.25 -3.70 -0.89
C GLN A 26 -15.84 -2.29 -0.80
N PRO A 27 -15.40 -1.41 0.12
CA PRO A 27 -15.97 -0.07 0.22
C PRO A 27 -15.80 0.74 -1.07
N LYS A 28 -16.75 1.65 -1.34
CA LYS A 28 -16.79 2.44 -2.60
C LYS A 28 -15.56 3.34 -2.82
N HIS A 29 -14.89 3.70 -1.72
CA HIS A 29 -13.81 4.69 -1.71
C HIS A 29 -12.44 4.08 -1.40
N ILE A 30 -12.30 2.75 -1.54
CA ILE A 30 -11.07 2.03 -1.20
C ILE A 30 -10.56 1.28 -2.42
N LEU A 31 -9.26 1.36 -2.66
CA LEU A 31 -8.52 0.51 -3.57
C LEU A 31 -7.99 -0.68 -2.74
N MET A 32 -7.80 -1.85 -3.36
CA MET A 32 -7.21 -3.00 -2.66
C MET A 32 -6.23 -3.72 -3.56
N ALA A 33 -5.06 -4.06 -3.03
CA ALA A 33 -4.04 -4.80 -3.77
C ALA A 33 -3.63 -6.13 -3.07
N PRO A 34 -4.55 -7.11 -2.98
CA PRO A 34 -4.37 -8.32 -2.15
C PRO A 34 -3.38 -9.35 -2.71
N SER A 35 -3.24 -9.44 -4.04
CA SER A 35 -2.58 -10.58 -4.69
C SER A 35 -1.93 -10.21 -6.03
N GLY A 36 -1.24 -9.06 -6.08
CA GLY A 36 -0.49 -8.64 -7.28
C GLY A 36 -1.29 -7.88 -8.33
N TYR A 37 -2.59 -7.66 -8.09
CA TYR A 37 -3.44 -6.78 -8.88
C TYR A 37 -4.07 -5.72 -7.98
N ILE A 38 -4.25 -4.50 -8.50
CA ILE A 38 -4.96 -3.42 -7.81
C ILE A 38 -6.42 -3.45 -8.25
N HIS A 39 -7.33 -3.68 -7.33
CA HIS A 39 -8.77 -3.72 -7.57
C HIS A 39 -9.42 -2.41 -7.16
N VAL A 40 -10.10 -1.78 -8.13
CA VAL A 40 -10.72 -0.47 -7.96
C VAL A 40 -12.16 -0.53 -8.43
N ARG A 41 -13.06 0.11 -7.69
CA ARG A 41 -14.43 0.31 -8.17
C ARG A 41 -14.47 1.45 -9.17
N ASN A 42 -15.42 1.37 -10.11
CA ASN A 42 -15.58 2.34 -11.19
C ASN A 42 -15.55 3.82 -10.76
N ALA A 43 -16.12 4.15 -9.59
CA ALA A 43 -16.12 5.52 -9.07
C ALA A 43 -14.72 6.10 -8.79
N LEU A 44 -13.73 5.24 -8.51
CA LEU A 44 -12.34 5.62 -8.23
C LEU A 44 -11.36 5.16 -9.33
N PHE A 45 -11.83 4.43 -10.35
CA PHE A 45 -10.98 3.95 -11.42
C PHE A 45 -10.52 5.13 -12.29
N LYS A 46 -9.24 5.13 -12.64
CA LYS A 46 -8.59 6.17 -13.44
C LYS A 46 -7.68 5.52 -14.46
N ASP A 47 -7.66 6.06 -15.67
CA ASP A 47 -6.79 5.58 -16.74
C ASP A 47 -5.31 5.87 -16.45
N ASP A 48 -5.03 6.97 -15.76
CA ASP A 48 -3.67 7.37 -15.39
C ASP A 48 -3.65 8.09 -14.04
N TYR A 49 -3.38 7.34 -12.96
CA TYR A 49 -3.26 7.90 -11.62
C TYR A 49 -2.16 8.95 -11.49
N SER A 50 -1.15 8.96 -12.36
CA SER A 50 -0.06 9.95 -12.27
C SER A 50 -0.52 11.38 -12.60
N LYS A 51 -1.63 11.53 -13.31
CA LYS A 51 -2.24 12.82 -13.67
C LYS A 51 -3.33 13.28 -12.70
N GLU A 52 -3.66 12.47 -11.72
CA GLU A 52 -4.74 12.75 -10.76
C GLU A 52 -4.26 13.62 -9.59
N THR A 53 -5.16 13.97 -8.68
CA THR A 53 -4.84 14.80 -7.51
C THR A 53 -3.79 14.14 -6.61
N ALA A 54 -3.13 14.94 -5.76
CA ALA A 54 -2.12 14.44 -4.83
C ALA A 54 -2.67 13.32 -3.92
N SER A 55 -3.94 13.40 -3.50
CA SER A 55 -4.60 12.37 -2.70
C SER A 55 -4.73 11.05 -3.46
N TYR A 56 -5.14 11.08 -4.74
CA TYR A 56 -5.21 9.85 -5.56
C TYR A 56 -3.84 9.23 -5.77
N ARG A 57 -2.82 10.05 -6.06
CA ARG A 57 -1.44 9.58 -6.21
C ARG A 57 -0.91 8.95 -4.92
N ALA A 58 -1.18 9.59 -3.78
CA ALA A 58 -0.79 9.10 -2.46
C ALA A 58 -1.42 7.74 -2.12
N VAL A 59 -2.73 7.59 -2.34
CA VAL A 59 -3.42 6.31 -2.15
C VAL A 59 -2.91 5.25 -3.12
N PHE A 60 -2.66 5.60 -4.39
CA PHE A 60 -2.11 4.65 -5.34
C PHE A 60 -0.71 4.15 -4.94
N ILE A 61 0.13 5.01 -4.38
CA ILE A 61 1.45 4.60 -3.84
C ILE A 61 1.29 3.65 -2.64
N HIS A 62 0.32 3.88 -1.75
CA HIS A 62 -0.01 2.95 -0.67
C HIS A 62 -0.30 1.56 -1.24
N GLU A 63 -1.22 1.46 -2.20
CA GLU A 63 -1.58 0.17 -2.81
C GLU A 63 -0.42 -0.49 -3.59
N MET A 64 0.42 0.31 -4.25
CA MET A 64 1.63 -0.20 -4.89
C MET A 64 2.61 -0.81 -3.89
N THR A 65 2.52 -0.45 -2.61
CA THR A 65 3.30 -1.09 -1.55
C THR A 65 2.84 -2.52 -1.30
N HIS A 66 1.54 -2.78 -1.37
CA HIS A 66 1.03 -4.15 -1.28
C HIS A 66 1.43 -5.00 -2.49
N ILE A 67 1.50 -4.40 -3.69
CA ILE A 67 2.09 -5.05 -4.86
C ILE A 67 3.57 -5.39 -4.62
N PHE A 68 4.34 -4.44 -4.09
CA PHE A 68 5.74 -4.64 -3.72
C PHE A 68 5.91 -5.78 -2.71
N GLN A 69 5.13 -5.76 -1.63
CA GLN A 69 5.09 -6.82 -0.61
C GLN A 69 4.78 -8.19 -1.23
N HIS A 70 3.75 -8.26 -2.08
CA HIS A 70 3.37 -9.49 -2.77
C HIS A 70 4.51 -10.03 -3.66
N GLN A 71 5.18 -9.16 -4.43
CA GLN A 71 6.33 -9.57 -5.26
C GLN A 71 7.54 -10.03 -4.42
N HIS A 72 7.60 -9.65 -3.13
CA HIS A 72 8.59 -10.13 -2.15
C HIS A 72 8.09 -11.34 -1.33
N GLY A 73 7.03 -12.02 -1.78
CA GLY A 73 6.54 -13.24 -1.15
C GLY A 73 5.69 -13.03 0.11
N ILE A 74 5.29 -11.79 0.41
CA ILE A 74 4.40 -11.51 1.54
C ILE A 74 2.96 -11.83 1.15
N ASN A 75 2.31 -12.68 1.93
CA ASN A 75 0.87 -12.92 1.81
C ASN A 75 0.08 -11.73 2.40
N VAL A 76 -0.20 -10.73 1.55
CA VAL A 76 -0.90 -9.50 1.92
C VAL A 76 -2.30 -9.80 2.46
N VAL A 77 -3.05 -10.74 1.86
CA VAL A 77 -4.39 -11.12 2.33
C VAL A 77 -4.34 -11.63 3.77
N LEU A 78 -3.47 -12.60 4.06
CA LEU A 78 -3.38 -13.20 5.39
C LEU A 78 -2.92 -12.17 6.43
N ARG A 79 -1.87 -11.40 6.12
CA ARG A 79 -1.36 -10.38 7.06
C ARG A 79 -2.37 -9.26 7.28
N GLY A 80 -3.05 -8.81 6.23
CA GLY A 80 -4.12 -7.82 6.32
C GLY A 80 -5.27 -8.33 7.18
N ALA A 81 -5.72 -9.58 6.96
CA ALA A 81 -6.77 -10.19 7.76
C ALA A 81 -6.41 -10.22 9.26
N ILE A 82 -5.18 -10.63 9.60
CA ILE A 82 -4.70 -10.64 11.00
C ILE A 82 -4.75 -9.23 11.61
N LEU A 83 -4.28 -8.20 10.88
CA LEU A 83 -4.27 -6.81 11.35
C LEU A 83 -5.69 -6.26 11.55
N GLN A 84 -6.59 -6.51 10.60
CA GLN A 84 -7.98 -6.07 10.70
C GLN A 84 -8.69 -6.81 11.85
N THR A 85 -8.47 -8.11 12.03
CA THR A 85 -9.01 -8.87 13.18
C THR A 85 -8.51 -8.30 14.50
N ALA A 86 -7.22 -7.99 14.62
CA ALA A 86 -6.66 -7.36 15.82
C ALA A 86 -7.29 -5.98 16.11
N TYR A 87 -7.49 -5.16 15.07
CA TYR A 87 -8.20 -3.89 15.18
C TYR A 87 -9.61 -4.07 15.76
N PHE A 88 -10.42 -4.97 15.17
CA PHE A 88 -11.79 -5.22 15.61
C PHE A 88 -11.87 -5.82 17.03
N LEU A 89 -11.05 -6.82 17.34
CA LEU A 89 -11.04 -7.46 18.67
C LEU A 89 -10.54 -6.53 19.78
N SER A 90 -9.72 -5.54 19.42
CA SER A 90 -9.28 -4.50 20.36
C SER A 90 -10.31 -3.38 20.55
N PHE A 91 -11.46 -3.44 19.87
CA PHE A 91 -12.44 -2.35 19.79
C PHE A 91 -11.81 -1.03 19.32
N GLY A 92 -10.88 -1.11 18.36
CA GLY A 92 -10.19 0.03 17.80
C GLY A 92 -9.06 0.62 18.66
N ARG A 93 -8.72 0.02 19.81
CA ARG A 93 -7.57 0.45 20.63
C ARG A 93 -6.24 0.22 19.92
N TYR A 94 -6.12 -0.89 19.19
CA TYR A 94 -5.01 -1.15 18.30
C TYR A 94 -5.33 -0.57 16.93
N ASN A 95 -4.52 0.35 16.41
CA ASN A 95 -4.66 0.90 15.07
C ASN A 95 -3.50 0.42 14.17
N PRO A 96 -3.75 -0.42 13.14
CA PRO A 96 -2.69 -0.97 12.30
C PRO A 96 -2.01 0.08 11.43
N TYR A 97 -2.63 1.24 11.19
CA TYR A 97 -2.10 2.33 10.38
C TYR A 97 -1.23 3.30 11.20
N GLN A 98 -1.41 3.33 12.53
CA GLN A 98 -0.64 4.24 13.37
C GLN A 98 0.81 3.75 13.45
N TYR A 99 1.76 4.61 13.06
CA TYR A 99 3.18 4.34 13.18
C TYR A 99 3.95 5.59 13.60
N SER A 100 5.17 5.35 14.11
CA SER A 100 6.18 6.38 14.32
C SER A 100 7.40 6.04 13.48
N TYR A 101 7.95 7.04 12.79
CA TYR A 101 9.24 6.91 12.12
C TYR A 101 10.36 6.81 13.16
N ILE A 102 11.21 5.80 13.02
CA ILE A 102 12.35 5.56 13.91
C ILE A 102 13.59 5.50 13.02
N PRO A 103 14.55 6.44 13.13
CA PRO A 103 15.78 6.41 12.34
C PRO A 103 16.53 5.08 12.48
N GLY A 104 16.96 4.51 11.36
CA GLY A 104 17.66 3.22 11.31
C GLY A 104 16.77 1.98 11.48
N LYS A 105 15.47 2.14 11.73
CA LYS A 105 14.54 1.00 11.72
C LYS A 105 14.22 0.61 10.29
N SER A 106 14.53 -0.64 9.93
CA SER A 106 14.24 -1.20 8.60
C SER A 106 12.75 -1.15 8.26
N PHE A 107 12.45 -0.80 7.00
CA PHE A 107 11.12 -0.80 6.40
C PHE A 107 10.35 -2.10 6.66
N TRP A 108 11.02 -3.24 6.52
CA TRP A 108 10.40 -4.57 6.63
C TRP A 108 9.94 -4.94 8.04
N THR A 109 10.38 -4.21 9.06
CA THR A 109 9.98 -4.44 10.47
C THR A 109 8.67 -3.75 10.86
N TYR A 110 8.16 -2.87 10.00
CA TYR A 110 6.82 -2.31 10.13
C TYR A 110 5.76 -3.30 9.65
N ASN A 111 4.53 -3.20 10.14
CA ASN A 111 3.45 -4.05 9.60
C ASN A 111 3.06 -3.61 8.17
N ILE A 112 2.32 -4.44 7.45
CA ILE A 112 2.07 -4.21 6.01
C ILE A 112 1.28 -2.92 5.70
N GLU A 113 0.43 -2.45 6.61
CA GLU A 113 -0.34 -1.21 6.46
C GLU A 113 0.54 0.01 6.77
N GLN A 114 1.35 -0.08 7.82
CA GLN A 114 2.34 0.95 8.14
C GLN A 114 3.37 1.12 7.03
N GLN A 115 3.80 0.01 6.41
CA GLN A 115 4.66 0.04 5.24
C GLN A 115 4.02 0.82 4.09
N GLY A 116 2.72 0.62 3.84
CA GLY A 116 1.95 1.39 2.86
C GLY A 116 1.93 2.89 3.16
N ASP A 117 1.66 3.24 4.42
CA ASP A 117 1.66 4.64 4.87
C ASP A 117 3.06 5.28 4.80
N ILE A 118 4.12 4.52 5.10
CA ILE A 118 5.50 4.97 4.96
C ILE A 118 5.83 5.26 3.50
N ALA A 119 5.48 4.36 2.56
CA ALA A 119 5.71 4.57 1.14
C ALA A 119 4.96 5.81 0.61
N ARG A 120 3.72 6.01 1.07
CA ARG A 120 2.93 7.22 0.81
C ARG A 120 3.65 8.46 1.32
N ASP A 121 4.14 8.45 2.55
CA ASP A 121 4.77 9.61 3.17
C ASP A 121 6.17 9.90 2.57
N ILE A 122 6.90 8.89 2.10
CA ILE A 122 8.10 9.03 1.26
C ILE A 122 7.75 9.74 -0.06
N TYR A 123 6.70 9.30 -0.75
CA TYR A 123 6.25 9.94 -1.99
C TYR A 123 5.88 11.41 -1.80
N LEU A 124 5.25 11.72 -0.66
CA LEU A 124 4.90 13.08 -0.26
C LEU A 124 6.08 13.87 0.33
N GLN A 125 7.30 13.34 0.28
CA GLN A 125 8.53 13.97 0.77
C GLN A 125 8.53 14.29 2.27
N LYS A 126 7.75 13.56 3.06
CA LYS A 126 7.71 13.71 4.53
C LYS A 126 8.76 12.86 5.23
N LEU A 127 9.26 11.82 4.57
CA LEU A 127 10.23 10.86 5.11
C LEU A 127 11.37 10.61 4.11
N PRO A 128 12.58 10.28 4.60
CA PRO A 128 13.62 9.74 3.74
C PRO A 128 13.19 8.39 3.16
N ASN A 129 13.72 8.04 1.99
CA ASN A 129 13.32 6.82 1.30
C ASN A 129 14.01 5.57 1.86
N ILE A 130 13.49 5.07 2.98
CA ILE A 130 13.98 3.87 3.66
C ILE A 130 13.63 2.55 2.95
N ILE A 131 12.84 2.60 1.87
CA ILE A 131 12.55 1.42 1.02
C ILE A 131 13.75 1.12 0.11
N GLN A 132 14.57 2.13 -0.17
CA GLN A 132 15.74 1.98 -1.03
C GLN A 132 17.04 1.70 -0.30
N GLU A 133 17.02 1.72 1.03
CA GLU A 133 18.16 1.30 1.85
C GLU A 133 18.43 -0.20 1.61
N THR A 134 19.69 -0.57 1.53
CA THR A 134 20.10 -1.97 1.43
C THR A 134 19.90 -2.64 2.79
N ASP A 135 19.29 -3.83 2.79
CA ASP A 135 19.17 -4.69 3.98
C ASP A 135 20.54 -5.07 4.57
#